data_AF-A0A382D8N8-F1
#
_entry.id   AF-A0A382D8N8-F1
#
_cell.length_a   1.000
_cell.length_b   1.000
_cell.length_c   1.000
_cell.angle_alpha   90.00
_cell.angle_beta   90.00
_cell.angle_gamma   90.00
#
_symmetry.space_group_name_H-M   'P 1'
#
loop_
_entity.id
_entity.type
_entity.pdbx_description
1 polymer ?
#
loop_
_entity_poly.entity_id
_entity_poly.type
_entity_poly.pdbx_seq_one_letter_code
_entity_poly.pdbx_strand_id
1 'polypeptide(L)'
;MKFTILVISVMFLFTGCAVKSVDDADKPASEELVEPKEPVEPIEPAQGVMPEMPSVKMPEIPDVKMAAIPDVPVETDSPKGNNISINQVVEAGCGQCQFRMTEKSGCDLAVKIDGKSYFVDGTTIHDHGDAHADDGFCRAIRQAEVKGEIIDGRFKAESFTLVK
;
A
#
# COMPACT_ATOMS: atom_id res chain seq x y z
N MET A 1 16.23 15.87 -43.18
CA MET A 1 15.07 16.72 -43.57
C MET A 1 13.99 16.52 -42.51
N LYS A 2 13.88 17.34 -41.46
CA LYS A 2 13.42 18.73 -41.35
C LYS A 2 11.88 18.81 -41.30
N PHE A 3 11.33 18.64 -40.08
CA PHE A 3 9.99 19.12 -39.69
C PHE A 3 10.10 19.79 -38.31
N THR A 4 10.76 20.94 -38.33
CA THR A 4 10.77 21.94 -37.27
C THR A 4 9.79 23.05 -37.67
N ILE A 5 9.08 23.61 -36.68
CA ILE A 5 8.36 24.90 -36.68
C ILE A 5 6.88 24.86 -37.08
N LEU A 6 6.00 24.91 -36.06
CA LEU A 6 4.90 25.86 -36.07
C LEU A 6 4.67 26.39 -34.65
N VAL A 7 5.37 27.50 -34.40
CA VAL A 7 5.22 28.38 -33.25
C VAL A 7 3.96 29.23 -33.49
N ILE A 8 2.95 29.09 -32.64
CA ILE A 8 1.86 30.05 -32.46
C ILE A 8 1.71 30.15 -30.94
N SER A 9 2.38 31.04 -30.22
CA SER A 9 2.24 32.51 -30.24
C SER A 9 0.79 32.97 -30.16
N VAL A 10 0.12 32.70 -29.04
CA VAL A 10 -0.94 33.56 -28.48
C VAL A 10 -0.81 33.49 -26.95
N MET A 11 0.02 34.32 -26.34
CA MET A 11 -0.45 35.45 -25.51
C MET A 11 -1.98 35.61 -25.44
N PHE A 12 -2.65 34.87 -24.55
CA PHE A 12 -3.86 35.37 -23.90
C PHE A 12 -3.56 35.65 -22.43
N LEU A 13 -3.26 36.93 -22.21
CA LEU A 13 -3.38 37.64 -20.95
C LEU A 13 -4.83 37.51 -20.47
N PHE A 14 -5.08 36.65 -19.48
CA PHE A 14 -6.20 36.85 -18.57
C PHE A 14 -5.64 37.16 -17.18
N THR A 15 -5.49 38.47 -17.01
CA THR A 15 -5.49 39.22 -15.76
C THR A 15 -6.39 38.58 -14.70
N GLY A 16 -5.85 38.45 -13.50
CA GLY A 16 -6.53 37.87 -12.35
C GLY A 16 -7.77 38.64 -11.91
N CYS A 17 -8.73 37.89 -11.38
CA CYS A 17 -9.77 38.39 -10.52
C CYS A 17 -9.42 37.98 -9.08
N ALA A 18 -9.14 39.00 -8.27
CA ALA A 18 -8.95 38.90 -6.83
C ALA A 18 -10.24 38.41 -6.16
N VAL A 19 -10.16 37.30 -5.41
CA VAL A 19 -11.15 36.96 -4.38
C VAL A 19 -10.66 37.49 -3.04
N LYS A 20 -11.49 38.34 -2.47
CA LYS A 20 -11.24 39.14 -1.27
C LYS A 20 -11.17 38.26 -0.03
N SER A 21 -10.18 38.52 0.82
CA SER A 21 -10.19 38.20 2.25
C SER A 21 -11.38 38.90 2.91
N VAL A 22 -12.13 38.18 3.72
CA VAL A 22 -12.95 38.75 4.80
C VAL A 22 -12.46 38.12 6.09
N ASP A 23 -11.68 38.91 6.81
CA ASP A 23 -11.37 38.71 8.21
C ASP A 23 -12.60 39.16 9.01
N ASP A 24 -13.30 38.22 9.64
CA ASP A 24 -14.30 38.52 10.67
C ASP A 24 -13.77 38.00 12.00
N ALA A 25 -13.08 38.90 12.69
CA ALA A 25 -12.85 38.82 14.13
C ALA A 25 -14.02 39.53 14.82
N ASP A 26 -14.97 38.77 15.35
CA ASP A 26 -15.87 39.26 16.38
C ASP A 26 -15.91 38.27 17.54
N LYS A 27 -15.44 38.75 18.69
CA LYS A 27 -15.51 38.14 20.01
C LYS A 27 -16.57 38.90 20.81
N PRO A 28 -17.49 38.19 21.45
CA PRO A 28 -17.69 38.36 22.90
C PRO A 28 -17.84 36.97 23.58
N ALA A 29 -17.04 36.59 24.60
CA ALA A 29 -17.37 36.71 26.04
C ALA A 29 -18.89 36.78 26.28
N SER A 30 -19.59 35.87 26.96
CA SER A 30 -19.30 35.06 28.15
C SER A 30 -20.45 34.05 28.35
N GLU A 31 -20.23 33.02 29.19
CA GLU A 31 -21.24 32.19 29.89
C GLU A 31 -22.00 31.18 28.99
N GLU A 32 -22.04 29.87 29.25
CA GLU A 32 -22.21 29.15 30.50
C GLU A 32 -21.57 27.75 30.39
N LEU A 33 -20.89 27.34 31.46
CA LEU A 33 -20.24 26.05 31.65
C LEU A 33 -21.30 24.93 31.74
N VAL A 34 -21.51 24.18 30.67
CA VAL A 34 -22.20 22.87 30.79
C VAL A 34 -21.14 21.81 31.01
N GLU A 35 -21.05 21.40 32.27
CA GLU A 35 -20.21 20.34 32.81
C GLU A 35 -20.32 19.04 31.97
N PRO A 36 -19.23 18.55 31.35
CA PRO A 36 -19.21 17.23 30.77
C PRO A 36 -19.20 16.19 31.91
N LYS A 37 -20.40 15.66 32.17
CA LYS A 37 -20.66 14.37 32.83
C LYS A 37 -19.44 13.43 32.86
N GLU A 38 -19.06 13.12 34.08
CA GLU A 38 -17.90 12.32 34.50
C GLU A 38 -17.67 11.09 33.61
N PRO A 39 -16.40 10.76 33.29
CA PRO A 39 -16.07 9.46 32.71
C PRO A 39 -16.38 8.38 33.75
N VAL A 40 -17.37 7.54 33.43
CA VAL A 40 -17.67 6.32 34.17
C VAL A 40 -16.40 5.49 34.29
N GLU A 41 -16.08 5.09 35.51
CA GLU A 41 -14.93 4.28 35.86
C GLU A 41 -14.81 3.04 34.95
N PRO A 42 -13.58 2.59 34.61
CA PRO A 42 -13.38 1.32 33.95
C PRO A 42 -13.98 0.20 34.81
N ILE A 43 -15.04 -0.41 34.29
CA ILE A 43 -15.62 -1.62 34.84
C ILE A 43 -14.50 -2.67 34.85
N GLU A 44 -14.23 -3.21 36.02
CA GLU A 44 -13.13 -4.16 36.25
C GLU A 44 -13.17 -5.30 35.22
N PRO A 45 -12.00 -5.76 34.73
CA PRO A 45 -11.96 -6.93 33.88
C PRO A 45 -12.52 -8.11 34.67
N ALA A 46 -13.68 -8.60 34.22
CA ALA A 46 -14.27 -9.82 34.75
C ALA A 46 -13.18 -10.88 34.84
N GLN A 47 -12.91 -11.35 36.06
CA GLN A 47 -12.02 -12.47 36.32
C GLN A 47 -12.68 -13.70 35.70
N GLY A 48 -12.37 -13.93 34.43
CA GLY A 48 -12.73 -15.15 33.72
C GLY A 48 -12.00 -16.31 34.38
N VAL A 49 -12.70 -17.03 35.25
CA VAL A 49 -12.28 -18.36 35.70
C VAL A 49 -12.23 -19.23 34.44
N MET A 50 -11.02 -19.56 34.02
CA MET A 50 -10.77 -20.49 32.93
C MET A 50 -11.37 -21.84 33.37
N PRO A 51 -12.33 -22.43 32.63
CA PRO A 51 -12.74 -23.79 32.93
C PRO A 51 -11.54 -24.73 32.69
N GLU A 52 -11.26 -25.60 33.64
CA GLU A 52 -10.25 -26.65 33.48
C GLU A 52 -10.65 -27.53 32.29
N MET A 53 -9.81 -27.54 31.26
CA MET A 53 -10.02 -28.37 30.08
C MET A 53 -9.87 -29.85 30.49
N PRO A 54 -10.85 -30.72 30.18
CA PRO A 54 -10.67 -32.15 30.41
C PRO A 54 -9.52 -32.66 29.53
N SER A 55 -8.58 -33.41 30.13
CA SER A 55 -7.58 -34.16 29.38
C SER A 55 -8.25 -35.25 28.54
N VAL A 56 -8.67 -34.88 27.34
CA VAL A 56 -9.09 -35.83 26.30
C VAL A 56 -7.86 -36.57 25.82
N LYS A 57 -7.78 -37.86 26.13
CA LYS A 57 -6.75 -38.75 25.64
C LYS A 57 -6.98 -38.94 24.14
N MET A 58 -6.12 -38.35 23.32
CA MET A 58 -6.16 -38.53 21.87
C MET A 58 -6.00 -40.01 21.54
N PRO A 59 -6.85 -40.58 20.66
CA PRO A 59 -6.65 -41.94 20.19
C PRO A 59 -5.38 -42.01 19.35
N GLU A 60 -4.54 -43.00 19.63
CA GLU A 60 -3.35 -43.29 18.83
C GLU A 60 -3.80 -43.73 17.43
N ILE A 61 -3.49 -42.89 16.45
CA ILE A 61 -3.71 -43.21 15.04
C ILE A 61 -2.67 -44.27 14.65
N PRO A 62 -3.08 -45.44 14.12
CA PRO A 62 -2.13 -46.48 13.73
C PRO A 62 -1.20 -46.00 12.61
N ASP A 63 0.06 -46.43 12.68
CA ASP A 63 1.18 -46.07 11.81
C ASP A 63 0.84 -46.01 10.31
N VAL A 64 0.41 -44.84 9.85
CA VAL A 64 0.41 -44.49 8.44
C VAL A 64 1.87 -44.23 8.06
N LYS A 65 2.48 -45.23 7.43
CA LYS A 65 3.80 -45.11 6.79
C LYS A 65 3.78 -43.87 5.90
N MET A 66 4.56 -42.84 6.27
CA MET A 66 4.77 -41.69 5.40
C MET A 66 5.32 -42.21 4.07
N ALA A 67 4.49 -42.14 3.02
CA ALA A 67 5.00 -42.26 1.68
C ALA A 67 5.98 -41.10 1.48
N ALA A 68 7.22 -41.43 1.16
CA ALA A 68 8.25 -40.46 0.84
C ALA A 68 7.70 -39.53 -0.25
N ILE A 69 7.53 -38.27 0.11
CA ILE A 69 7.24 -37.20 -0.83
C ILE A 69 8.50 -37.13 -1.70
N PRO A 70 8.43 -37.36 -3.02
CA PRO A 70 9.60 -37.18 -3.86
C PRO A 70 10.07 -35.73 -3.71
N ASP A 71 11.34 -35.55 -3.38
CA ASP A 71 11.98 -34.24 -3.34
C ASP A 71 11.78 -33.57 -4.70
N VAL A 72 10.81 -32.66 -4.77
CA VAL A 72 10.61 -31.83 -5.96
C VAL A 72 11.79 -30.87 -5.96
N PRO A 73 12.69 -30.93 -6.96
CA PRO A 73 13.79 -30.00 -6.99
C PRO A 73 13.20 -28.62 -7.27
N VAL A 74 13.30 -27.73 -6.28
CA VAL A 74 13.05 -26.29 -6.45
C VAL A 74 14.25 -25.75 -7.24
N GLU A 75 14.30 -26.07 -8.53
CA GLU A 75 15.18 -25.41 -9.49
C GLU A 75 14.54 -24.04 -9.75
N THR A 76 14.82 -23.08 -8.87
CA THR A 76 14.72 -21.67 -9.24
C THR A 76 16.03 -21.30 -9.92
N ASP A 77 16.13 -21.64 -11.20
CA ASP A 77 17.13 -21.06 -12.09
C ASP A 77 16.92 -19.54 -12.10
N SER A 78 17.64 -18.85 -11.22
CA SER A 78 17.70 -17.40 -11.17
C SER A 78 18.41 -16.93 -12.45
N PRO A 79 17.70 -16.25 -13.38
CA PRO A 79 18.31 -15.84 -14.63
C PRO A 79 19.36 -14.77 -14.33
N LYS A 80 20.57 -15.02 -14.80
CA LYS A 80 21.70 -14.08 -14.78
C LYS A 80 21.26 -12.73 -15.37
N GLY A 81 21.13 -11.73 -14.49
CA GLY A 81 20.29 -10.55 -14.68
C GLY A 81 20.72 -9.58 -15.78
N ASN A 82 19.76 -9.27 -16.65
CA ASN A 82 19.69 -8.02 -17.41
C ASN A 82 18.97 -6.98 -16.53
N ASN A 83 19.68 -5.95 -16.07
CA ASN A 83 19.03 -4.79 -15.45
C ASN A 83 18.23 -4.03 -16.51
N ILE A 84 16.97 -3.71 -16.20
CA ILE A 84 16.09 -2.93 -17.07
C ILE A 84 15.73 -1.65 -16.34
N SER A 85 16.14 -0.50 -16.88
CA SER A 85 15.79 0.81 -16.33
C SER A 85 14.36 1.20 -16.73
N ILE A 86 13.58 1.66 -15.76
CA ILE A 86 12.17 2.03 -15.90
C ILE A 86 12.01 3.49 -15.47
N ASN A 87 11.28 4.26 -16.28
CA ASN A 87 10.84 5.62 -15.94
C ASN A 87 9.52 5.90 -16.65
N GLN A 88 8.40 5.59 -16.00
CA GLN A 88 7.06 5.70 -16.59
C GLN A 88 5.96 5.75 -15.53
N VAL A 89 4.73 6.04 -15.95
CA VAL A 89 3.55 5.90 -15.10
C VAL A 89 3.06 4.46 -15.16
N VAL A 90 2.79 3.88 -13.99
CA VAL A 90 2.40 2.48 -13.81
C VAL A 90 1.24 2.34 -12.84
N GLU A 91 0.53 1.20 -12.92
CA GLU A 91 -0.38 0.78 -11.87
C GLU A 91 0.40 0.33 -10.64
N ALA A 92 0.01 0.82 -9.46
CA ALA A 92 0.58 0.46 -8.17
C ALA A 92 -0.51 0.05 -7.17
N GLY A 93 -0.20 -0.92 -6.33
CA GLY A 93 -1.12 -1.49 -5.35
C GLY A 93 -0.45 -2.53 -4.48
N CYS A 94 -1.23 -3.12 -3.56
CA CYS A 94 -0.78 -4.28 -2.80
C CYS A 94 -0.60 -5.49 -3.74
N GLY A 95 0.59 -6.10 -3.75
CA GLY A 95 0.91 -7.23 -4.61
C GLY A 95 0.01 -8.43 -4.37
N GLN A 96 -0.30 -8.71 -3.11
CA GLN A 96 -1.13 -9.84 -2.71
C GLN A 96 -2.62 -9.55 -2.98
N CYS A 97 -3.13 -8.39 -2.55
CA CYS A 97 -4.55 -8.07 -2.66
C CYS A 97 -4.96 -7.73 -4.09
N GLN A 98 -4.20 -6.85 -4.76
CA GLN A 98 -4.60 -6.28 -6.05
C GLN A 98 -4.05 -7.06 -7.24
N PHE A 99 -2.85 -7.62 -7.11
CA PHE A 99 -2.17 -8.34 -8.22
C PHE A 99 -2.07 -9.85 -8.03
N ARG A 100 -2.60 -10.40 -6.93
CA ARG A 100 -2.62 -11.85 -6.65
C ARG A 100 -1.24 -12.52 -6.67
N MET A 101 -0.20 -11.80 -6.26
CA MET A 101 1.16 -12.34 -6.15
C MET A 101 1.28 -13.25 -4.93
N THR A 102 1.94 -14.41 -5.06
CA THR A 102 1.97 -15.47 -4.03
C THR A 102 3.32 -15.66 -3.33
N GLU A 103 4.38 -14.98 -3.78
CA GLU A 103 5.76 -15.21 -3.31
C GLU A 103 6.00 -14.67 -1.88
N LYS A 104 5.12 -13.79 -1.39
CA LYS A 104 5.21 -13.13 -0.09
C LYS A 104 3.85 -13.15 0.60
N SER A 105 3.84 -13.32 1.92
CA SER A 105 2.65 -13.14 2.75
C SER A 105 2.65 -11.73 3.34
N GLY A 106 1.55 -11.00 3.21
CA GLY A 106 1.40 -9.66 3.79
C GLY A 106 0.82 -8.61 2.84
N CYS A 107 1.15 -7.35 3.14
CA CYS A 107 0.71 -6.15 2.40
C CYS A 107 1.92 -5.47 1.75
N ASP A 108 2.50 -6.09 0.73
CA ASP A 108 3.68 -5.56 0.07
C ASP A 108 3.29 -4.68 -1.11
N LEU A 109 3.98 -3.55 -1.26
CA LEU A 109 3.79 -2.68 -2.42
C LEU A 109 4.31 -3.39 -3.68
N ALA A 110 3.53 -3.31 -4.74
CA ALA A 110 3.86 -3.83 -6.05
C ALA A 110 3.46 -2.82 -7.15
N VAL A 111 4.12 -2.94 -8.29
CA VAL A 111 3.81 -2.20 -9.51
C VAL A 111 3.59 -3.15 -10.67
N LYS A 112 2.77 -2.74 -11.64
CA LYS A 112 2.60 -3.47 -12.90
C LYS A 112 3.29 -2.72 -14.04
N ILE A 113 4.36 -3.30 -14.55
CA ILE A 113 5.17 -2.78 -15.66
C ILE A 113 4.99 -3.75 -16.82
N ASP A 114 4.55 -3.23 -17.97
CA ASP A 114 4.33 -4.01 -19.21
C ASP A 114 3.50 -5.29 -18.99
N GLY A 115 2.47 -5.18 -18.15
CA GLY A 115 1.56 -6.29 -17.83
C GLY A 115 2.10 -7.30 -16.82
N LYS A 116 3.34 -7.16 -16.35
CA LYS A 116 3.96 -8.00 -15.31
C LYS A 116 4.01 -7.26 -13.98
N SER A 117 3.67 -7.96 -12.90
CA SER A 117 3.71 -7.40 -11.55
C SER A 117 5.06 -7.67 -10.88
N TYR A 118 5.60 -6.66 -10.22
CA TYR A 118 6.87 -6.70 -9.52
C TYR A 118 6.69 -6.15 -8.11
N PHE A 119 7.22 -6.84 -7.11
CA PHE A 119 7.33 -6.24 -5.77
C PHE A 119 8.30 -5.08 -5.80
N VAL A 120 7.95 -4.02 -5.09
CA VAL A 120 8.76 -2.81 -4.96
C VAL A 120 9.70 -2.93 -3.77
N ASP A 121 10.95 -2.54 -3.97
CA ASP A 121 11.90 -2.26 -2.90
C ASP A 121 12.22 -0.75 -2.91
N GLY A 122 12.57 -0.21 -1.73
CA GLY A 122 12.92 1.21 -1.56
C GLY A 122 11.81 2.08 -0.98
N THR A 123 10.56 1.61 -1.04
CA THR A 123 9.43 2.21 -0.33
C THR A 123 8.37 1.15 -0.04
N THR A 124 7.52 1.41 0.95
CA THR A 124 6.49 0.51 1.44
C THR A 124 5.09 1.07 1.20
N ILE A 125 4.09 0.21 1.33
CA ILE A 125 2.68 0.58 1.20
C ILE A 125 2.26 1.71 2.17
N HIS A 126 2.89 1.76 3.35
CA HIS A 126 2.58 2.69 4.42
C HIS A 126 3.25 4.06 4.26
N ASP A 127 4.30 4.16 3.45
CA ASP A 127 4.97 5.44 3.14
C ASP A 127 4.09 6.37 2.29
N HIS A 128 3.00 5.81 1.73
CA HIS A 128 2.10 6.48 0.82
C HIS A 128 0.68 6.66 1.38
N GLY A 129 0.50 6.44 2.69
CA GLY A 129 -0.76 6.62 3.40
C GLY A 129 -1.27 5.35 4.09
N ASP A 130 -2.52 5.39 4.54
CA ASP A 130 -3.18 4.22 5.11
C ASP A 130 -3.50 3.20 4.01
N ALA A 131 -2.84 2.04 4.07
CA ALA A 131 -3.03 0.94 3.13
C ALA A 131 -4.49 0.46 3.07
N HIS A 132 -5.25 0.64 4.15
CA HIS A 132 -6.65 0.24 4.26
C HIS A 132 -7.64 1.39 4.13
N ALA A 133 -7.22 2.61 3.77
CA ALA A 133 -8.18 3.62 3.35
C ALA A 133 -8.90 3.21 2.06
N ASP A 134 -9.97 3.91 1.69
CA ASP A 134 -10.70 3.62 0.44
C ASP A 134 -9.84 3.83 -0.82
N ASP A 135 -8.89 4.76 -0.75
CA ASP A 135 -7.83 4.97 -1.74
C ASP A 135 -6.50 4.30 -1.33
N GLY A 136 -6.51 3.49 -0.27
CA GLY A 136 -5.38 2.73 0.20
C GLY A 136 -5.04 1.58 -0.75
N PHE A 137 -3.76 1.25 -0.84
CA PHE A 137 -3.26 0.26 -1.80
C PHE A 137 -3.77 -1.18 -1.60
N CYS A 138 -4.31 -1.53 -0.43
CA CYS A 138 -4.98 -2.82 -0.24
C CYS A 138 -6.42 -2.83 -0.77
N ARG A 139 -7.01 -1.66 -1.04
CA ARG A 139 -8.38 -1.52 -1.55
C ARG A 139 -8.44 -1.04 -3.00
N ALA A 140 -7.47 -0.24 -3.43
CA ALA A 140 -7.45 0.40 -4.74
C ALA A 140 -6.12 0.20 -5.48
N ILE A 141 -6.20 0.14 -6.81
CA ILE A 141 -5.04 0.29 -7.69
C ILE A 141 -4.94 1.78 -8.05
N ARG A 142 -3.76 2.38 -7.87
CA ARG A 142 -3.49 3.79 -8.18
C ARG A 142 -2.46 3.92 -9.29
N GLN A 143 -2.41 5.08 -9.93
CA GLN A 143 -1.34 5.41 -10.87
C GLN A 143 -0.17 6.04 -10.09
N ALA A 144 1.05 5.61 -10.40
CA ALA A 144 2.28 6.19 -9.85
C ALA A 144 3.30 6.43 -10.95
N GLU A 145 3.95 7.60 -10.95
CA GLU A 145 5.17 7.83 -11.71
C GLU A 145 6.35 7.19 -10.95
N VAL A 146 7.02 6.23 -11.60
CA VAL A 146 8.11 5.48 -10.98
C VAL A 146 9.37 5.58 -11.79
N LYS A 147 10.51 5.65 -11.09
CA LYS A 147 11.85 5.54 -11.67
C LYS A 147 12.63 4.50 -10.90
N GLY A 148 13.37 3.64 -11.60
CA GLY A 148 14.16 2.59 -10.96
C GLY A 148 14.63 1.52 -11.93
N GLU A 149 15.00 0.36 -11.38
CA GLU A 149 15.50 -0.77 -12.15
C GLU A 149 14.83 -2.08 -11.73
N ILE A 150 14.57 -2.96 -12.70
CA ILE A 150 14.19 -4.34 -12.40
C ILE A 150 15.46 -5.17 -12.26
N ILE A 151 15.69 -5.70 -11.06
CA ILE A 151 16.84 -6.53 -10.71
C ILE A 151 16.32 -7.79 -10.02
N ASP A 152 16.69 -8.96 -10.53
CA ASP A 152 16.29 -10.27 -10.00
C ASP A 152 14.77 -10.41 -9.77
N GLY A 153 13.97 -9.91 -10.73
CA GLY A 153 12.52 -10.00 -10.68
C GLY A 153 11.84 -9.04 -9.69
N ARG A 154 12.57 -8.07 -9.12
CA ARG A 154 12.02 -7.04 -8.23
C ARG A 154 12.30 -5.65 -8.78
N PHE A 155 11.38 -4.73 -8.54
CA PHE A 155 11.55 -3.33 -8.93
C PHE A 155 12.22 -2.55 -7.78
N LYS A 156 13.47 -2.13 -7.98
CA LYS A 156 14.20 -1.25 -7.07
C LYS A 156 13.82 0.20 -7.39
N ALA A 157 12.98 0.80 -6.56
CA ALA A 157 12.54 2.18 -6.77
C ALA A 157 13.63 3.19 -6.37
N GLU A 158 13.96 4.07 -7.30
CA GLU A 158 14.70 5.32 -7.03
C GLU A 158 13.73 6.46 -6.69
N SER A 159 12.56 6.48 -7.35
CA SER A 159 11.47 7.40 -7.04
C SER A 159 10.12 6.73 -7.24
N PHE A 160 9.16 7.11 -6.41
CA PHE A 160 7.78 6.64 -6.49
C PHE A 160 6.86 7.80 -6.10
N THR A 161 6.11 8.33 -7.07
CA THR A 161 5.22 9.47 -6.85
C THR A 161 3.82 9.13 -7.30
N LEU A 162 2.84 9.19 -6.39
CA LEU A 162 1.44 9.01 -6.74
C LEU A 162 0.95 10.13 -7.65
N VAL A 163 0.27 9.75 -8.72
CA VAL A 163 -0.45 10.69 -9.59
C VAL A 163 -1.75 11.07 -8.88
N LYS A 164 -2.01 12.38 -8.75
CA LYS A 164 -3.21 12.94 -8.11
C LYS A 164 -4.29 13.28 -9.14
#